data_AF-A0A8X6WY80-F1
#
_entry.id   AF-A0A8X6WY80-F1
#
_cell.length_a   1.000
_cell.length_b   1.000
_cell.length_c   1.000
_cell.angle_alpha   90.00
_cell.angle_beta   90.00
_cell.angle_gamma   90.00
#
_symmetry.space_group_name_H-M   'P 1'
#
loop_
_entity.id
_entity.type
_entity.pdbx_description
1 polymer ?
#
loop_
_entity_poly.entity_id
_entity_poly.type
_entity_poly.pdbx_seq_one_letter_code
_entity_poly.pdbx_strand_id
1 'polypeptide(L)'
;MSNVCLKCTALKWKGETPGMCCSSGKVKLPLILKPPEPLCSPLKGETAQSKDFLKHIRLFNNIFAMTSFKSNVVLNNGWTPIFKVQGQVYCHAGPLHPANAEDSKYLQIYFLGEDVQVQR
;
A
#
# COMPACT_ATOMS: atom_id res chain seq x y z
N MET A 1 5.63 -10.38 23.09
CA MET A 1 5.38 -11.75 22.61
C MET A 1 6.63 -12.55 22.91
N SER A 2 6.56 -13.62 23.70
CA SER A 2 7.75 -14.33 24.21
C SER A 2 7.70 -15.84 24.01
N ASN A 3 6.55 -16.40 23.64
CA ASN A 3 6.42 -17.82 23.35
C ASN A 3 6.58 -18.01 21.84
N VAL A 4 7.38 -18.98 21.43
CA VAL A 4 7.58 -19.32 20.01
C VAL A 4 6.84 -20.61 19.70
N CYS A 5 6.08 -20.64 18.62
CA CYS A 5 5.44 -21.88 18.16
C CYS A 5 6.49 -22.86 17.62
N LEU A 6 6.50 -24.10 18.11
CA LEU A 6 7.44 -25.14 17.63
C LEU A 6 7.14 -25.63 16.21
N LYS A 7 5.95 -25.36 15.67
CA LYS A 7 5.51 -25.84 14.34
C LYS A 7 5.74 -24.81 13.23
N CYS A 8 5.41 -23.54 13.48
CA CYS A 8 5.49 -22.47 12.47
C CYS A 8 6.38 -21.29 12.87
N THR A 9 7.10 -21.39 13.99
CA THR A 9 8.01 -20.36 14.54
C THR A 9 7.39 -18.99 14.82
N ALA A 10 6.06 -18.86 14.70
CA ALA A 10 5.35 -17.64 15.03
C ALA A 10 5.51 -17.26 16.51
N LEU A 11 5.67 -15.97 16.76
CA LEU A 11 5.64 -15.39 18.10
C LEU A 11 4.20 -15.36 18.62
N LYS A 12 4.03 -15.72 19.89
CA LYS A 12 2.75 -15.83 20.58
C LYS A 12 2.72 -14.97 21.84
N TRP A 13 1.55 -14.42 22.16
CA TRP A 13 1.25 -13.83 23.47
C TRP A 13 1.11 -14.92 24.55
N LYS A 14 1.31 -14.54 25.81
CA LYS A 14 1.00 -15.42 26.96
C LYS A 14 -0.52 -15.64 27.01
N GLY A 15 -0.94 -16.89 27.19
CA GLY A 15 -2.37 -17.26 27.25
C GLY A 15 -3.01 -17.64 25.91
N GLU A 16 -2.32 -17.48 24.77
CA GLU A 16 -2.84 -17.95 23.49
C GLU A 16 -2.96 -19.47 23.42
N THR A 17 -4.07 -19.94 22.85
CA THR A 17 -4.27 -21.37 22.59
C THR A 17 -3.21 -21.93 21.65
N PRO A 18 -2.78 -23.20 21.81
CA PRO A 18 -1.72 -23.80 20.99
C PRO A 18 -1.93 -23.64 19.48
N GLY A 19 -3.19 -23.74 19.03
CA GLY A 19 -3.59 -23.70 17.62
C GLY A 19 -3.75 -22.32 16.99
N MET A 20 -3.67 -21.21 17.74
CA MET A 20 -4.05 -19.88 17.21
C MET A 20 -3.19 -19.40 16.01
N CYS A 21 -1.93 -19.83 15.91
CA CYS A 21 -1.00 -19.41 14.86
C CYS A 21 -1.01 -20.28 13.59
N CYS A 22 -1.15 -21.60 13.71
CA CYS A 22 -1.05 -22.53 12.58
C CYS A 22 -2.01 -23.73 12.68
N SER A 23 -3.01 -23.65 13.55
CA SER A 23 -3.92 -24.76 13.87
C SER A 23 -3.16 -26.05 14.19
N SER A 24 -2.18 -25.94 15.09
CA SER A 24 -1.30 -27.04 15.50
C SER A 24 -0.51 -27.69 14.35
N GLY A 25 -0.17 -26.90 13.33
CA GLY A 25 0.63 -27.34 12.17
C GLY A 25 -0.20 -27.72 10.94
N LYS A 26 -1.53 -27.63 11.00
CA LYS A 26 -2.41 -27.87 9.85
C LYS A 26 -2.33 -26.76 8.80
N VAL A 27 -1.98 -25.54 9.21
CA VAL A 27 -1.81 -24.40 8.31
C VAL A 27 -0.33 -24.12 8.14
N LYS A 28 0.16 -24.22 6.91
CA LYS A 28 1.53 -23.84 6.53
C LYS A 28 1.46 -22.53 5.75
N LEU A 29 1.78 -21.42 6.42
CA LEU A 29 1.86 -20.13 5.76
C LEU A 29 3.17 -20.05 4.97
N PRO A 30 3.16 -19.44 3.76
CA PRO A 30 4.40 -19.12 3.05
C PRO A 30 5.22 -18.14 3.89
N LEU A 31 6.55 -18.21 3.73
CA LEU A 31 7.44 -17.25 4.35
C LEU A 31 7.15 -15.86 3.79
N ILE A 32 7.06 -14.88 4.68
CA ILE A 32 6.98 -13.47 4.28
C ILE A 32 8.30 -13.12 3.62
N LEU A 33 8.26 -12.87 2.31
CA LEU A 33 9.42 -12.42 1.57
C LEU A 33 9.79 -11.01 2.01
N LYS A 34 11.10 -10.74 2.04
CA LYS A 34 11.56 -9.37 2.25
C LYS A 34 11.02 -8.49 1.11
N PRO A 35 10.49 -7.30 1.41
CA PRO A 35 10.14 -6.35 0.37
C PRO A 35 11.35 -6.07 -0.54
N PRO A 36 11.15 -5.78 -1.84
CA PRO A 36 12.22 -5.32 -2.71
C PRO A 36 12.69 -3.91 -2.29
N GLU A 37 13.91 -3.54 -2.66
CA GLU A 37 14.32 -2.13 -2.57
C GLU A 37 13.57 -1.29 -3.62
N PRO A 38 13.24 -0.01 -3.32
CA PRO A 38 13.67 0.78 -2.15
C PRO A 38 12.79 0.63 -0.90
N LEU A 39 11.79 -0.27 -0.89
CA LEU A 39 10.84 -0.40 0.24
C LEU A 39 11.44 -1.09 1.46
N CYS A 40 12.46 -1.94 1.28
CA CYS A 40 13.05 -2.68 2.38
C CYS A 40 13.86 -1.79 3.33
N SER A 41 14.67 -0.88 2.80
CA SER A 41 15.58 -0.06 3.60
C SER A 41 14.88 0.83 4.64
N PRO A 42 13.79 1.56 4.31
CA PRO A 42 13.03 2.34 5.28
C PRO A 42 12.40 1.54 6.41
N LEU A 43 12.20 0.22 6.24
CA LEU A 43 11.58 -0.64 7.25
C LEU A 43 12.57 -1.18 8.31
N LYS A 44 13.89 -0.98 8.14
CA LYS A 44 14.90 -1.59 9.02
C LYS A 44 15.13 -0.86 10.35
N GLY A 45 14.82 0.43 10.42
CA GLY A 45 15.06 1.30 11.58
C GLY A 45 16.53 1.66 11.83
N GLU A 46 17.42 1.39 10.86
CA GLU A 46 18.87 1.54 11.02
C GLU A 46 19.34 2.99 10.88
N THR A 47 18.72 3.76 9.98
CA THR A 47 19.07 5.17 9.70
C THR A 47 18.09 6.14 10.37
N ALA A 48 18.49 7.41 10.52
CA ALA A 48 17.58 8.45 11.02
C ALA A 48 16.30 8.57 10.17
N GLN A 49 16.45 8.50 8.84
CA GLN A 49 15.33 8.51 7.90
C GLN A 49 14.41 7.29 8.08
N SER A 50 14.98 6.09 8.26
CA SER A 50 14.19 4.88 8.47
C SER A 50 13.44 4.90 9.81
N LYS A 51 14.04 5.46 10.87
CA LYS A 51 13.36 5.66 12.16
C LYS A 51 12.20 6.65 12.04
N ASP A 52 12.41 7.76 11.33
CA ASP A 52 11.35 8.74 11.09
C ASP A 52 10.22 8.17 10.22
N PHE A 53 10.57 7.41 9.17
CA PHE A 53 9.61 6.68 8.35
C PHE A 53 8.77 5.73 9.19
N LEU A 54 9.38 4.89 10.04
CA LEU A 54 8.65 3.97 10.91
C LEU A 54 7.75 4.69 11.90
N LYS A 55 8.19 5.85 12.43
CA LYS A 55 7.39 6.69 13.32
C LYS A 55 6.13 7.22 12.63
N HIS A 56 6.23 7.59 11.35
CA HIS A 56 5.14 8.19 10.57
C HIS A 56 4.55 7.25 9.51
N ILE A 57 4.82 5.94 9.58
CA ILE A 57 4.48 4.98 8.50
C ILE A 57 2.99 4.96 8.16
N ARG A 58 2.12 5.18 9.16
CA ARG A 58 0.66 5.28 8.94
C ARG A 58 0.30 6.49 8.10
N LEU A 59 0.95 7.63 8.34
CA LEU A 59 0.75 8.86 7.57
C LEU A 59 1.18 8.64 6.11
N PHE A 60 2.38 8.09 5.90
CA PHE A 60 2.85 7.75 4.56
C PHE A 60 1.88 6.80 3.84
N ASN A 61 1.50 5.68 4.47
CA ASN A 61 0.57 4.73 3.88
C ASN A 61 -0.79 5.36 3.55
N ASN A 62 -1.27 6.31 4.37
CA ASN A 62 -2.54 6.99 4.13
C ASN A 62 -2.44 8.00 2.97
N ILE A 63 -1.36 8.77 2.89
CA ILE A 63 -1.15 9.73 1.79
C ILE A 63 -1.02 8.99 0.45
N PHE A 64 -0.45 7.78 0.47
CA PHE A 64 -0.29 6.93 -0.72
C PHE A 64 -1.40 5.87 -0.88
N ALA A 65 -2.46 5.89 -0.07
CA ALA A 65 -3.62 5.02 -0.21
C ALA A 65 -4.52 5.48 -1.35
N MET A 66 -3.97 5.51 -2.57
CA MET A 66 -4.69 5.90 -3.76
C MET A 66 -5.49 4.72 -4.31
N THR A 67 -6.74 4.98 -4.68
CA THR A 67 -7.57 4.05 -5.44
C THR A 67 -7.72 4.60 -6.86
N SER A 68 -7.42 3.78 -7.85
CA SER A 68 -7.77 4.11 -9.23
C SER A 68 -9.26 3.85 -9.46
N PHE A 69 -9.93 4.73 -10.18
CA PHE A 69 -11.29 4.51 -10.66
C PHE A 69 -11.25 4.28 -12.17
N LYS A 70 -11.99 3.29 -12.65
CA LYS A 70 -12.15 3.02 -14.08
C LYS A 70 -13.60 3.31 -14.47
N SER A 71 -13.79 3.94 -15.63
CA SER A 71 -15.12 4.15 -16.21
C SER A 71 -15.05 4.28 -17.73
N ASN A 72 -16.22 4.22 -18.37
CA ASN A 72 -16.35 4.54 -19.80
C ASN A 72 -16.34 6.06 -19.96
N VAL A 73 -15.24 6.59 -20.52
CA VAL A 73 -15.08 8.01 -20.81
C VAL A 73 -15.76 8.32 -22.15
N VAL A 74 -16.65 9.31 -22.14
CA VAL A 74 -17.23 9.85 -23.38
C VAL A 74 -16.44 11.09 -23.77
N LEU A 75 -15.77 11.03 -24.92
CA LEU A 75 -15.06 12.17 -25.50
C LEU A 75 -16.06 13.05 -26.25
N ASN A 76 -16.08 14.33 -25.94
CA ASN A 76 -16.82 15.32 -26.72
C ASN A 76 -15.90 15.91 -27.81
N ASN A 77 -16.44 16.09 -29.02
CA ASN A 77 -15.69 16.73 -30.11
C ASN A 77 -15.52 18.23 -29.79
N GLY A 78 -14.28 18.67 -29.55
CA GLY A 78 -13.92 20.05 -29.24
C GLY A 78 -12.92 20.16 -28.08
N TRP A 79 -12.34 21.35 -27.86
CA TRP A 79 -11.53 21.58 -26.66
C TRP A 79 -12.47 21.83 -25.49
N THR A 80 -12.62 20.83 -24.63
CA THR A 80 -13.34 20.96 -23.36
C THR A 80 -12.54 20.23 -22.30
N PRO A 81 -12.08 20.89 -21.22
CA PRO A 81 -11.27 20.28 -20.17
C PRO A 81 -12.07 19.35 -19.24
N ILE A 82 -13.24 18.86 -19.70
CA ILE A 82 -14.19 18.08 -18.93
C ILE A 82 -14.26 16.69 -19.55
N PHE A 83 -13.86 15.67 -18.79
CA PHE A 83 -14.16 14.28 -19.12
C PHE A 83 -15.49 13.89 -18.47
N LYS A 84 -16.40 13.28 -19.24
CA LYS A 84 -17.67 12.78 -18.70
C LYS A 84 -17.58 11.28 -18.47
N VAL A 85 -17.90 10.87 -17.24
CA VAL A 85 -18.00 9.47 -16.82
C VAL A 85 -19.46 9.05 -16.85
N GLN A 86 -19.78 7.92 -17.50
CA GLN A 86 -21.14 7.38 -17.54
C GLN A 86 -21.15 5.90 -17.09
N GLY A 87 -22.08 5.57 -16.20
CA GLY A 87 -22.24 4.22 -15.64
C GLY A 87 -21.74 4.09 -14.19
N GLN A 88 -21.52 2.85 -13.76
CA GLN A 88 -21.05 2.53 -12.40
C GLN A 88 -19.54 2.74 -12.28
N VAL A 89 -19.11 3.41 -11.22
CA VAL A 89 -17.71 3.60 -10.87
C VAL A 89 -17.24 2.42 -10.04
N TYR A 90 -16.12 1.82 -10.43
CA TYR A 90 -15.48 0.73 -9.69
C TYR A 90 -14.12 1.17 -9.16
N CYS A 91 -13.88 0.89 -7.89
CA CYS A 91 -12.55 0.99 -7.29
C CYS A 91 -11.73 -0.21 -7.73
N HIS A 92 -10.60 0.02 -8.39
CA HIS A 92 -9.71 -1.05 -8.83
C HIS A 92 -8.34 -0.93 -8.18
N ALA A 93 -7.91 -2.00 -7.51
CA ALA A 93 -6.55 -2.19 -7.04
C ALA A 93 -5.79 -2.96 -8.13
N GLY A 94 -4.96 -2.24 -8.89
CA GLY A 94 -4.10 -2.81 -9.92
C GLY A 94 -2.63 -2.83 -9.51
N PRO A 95 -1.77 -3.50 -10.29
CA PRO A 95 -0.32 -3.42 -10.09
C PRO A 95 0.18 -1.98 -10.29
N LEU A 96 1.22 -1.60 -9.54
CA LEU A 96 1.82 -0.27 -9.63
C LEU A 96 2.46 -0.01 -11.00
N HIS A 97 2.99 -1.07 -11.63
CA HIS A 97 3.60 -1.03 -12.95
C HIS A 97 2.81 -1.85 -13.96
N PRO A 98 2.74 -1.41 -15.23
CA PRO A 98 2.19 -2.24 -16.30
C PRO A 98 3.00 -3.53 -16.44
N ALA A 99 2.33 -4.59 -16.90
CA ALA A 99 3.03 -5.81 -17.30
C ALA A 99 3.97 -5.52 -18.48
N ASN A 100 5.03 -6.32 -18.64
CA ASN A 100 5.97 -6.17 -19.75
C ASN A 100 5.21 -6.12 -21.09
N ALA A 101 5.48 -5.08 -21.89
CA ALA A 101 4.83 -4.75 -23.16
C ALA A 101 3.41 -4.14 -23.11
N GLU A 102 2.88 -3.81 -21.93
CA GLU A 102 1.66 -2.99 -21.84
C GLU A 102 1.97 -1.50 -21.71
N ASP A 103 1.12 -0.66 -22.30
CA ASP A 103 1.16 0.78 -22.10
C ASP A 103 0.79 1.14 -20.65
N SER A 104 1.39 2.22 -20.15
CA SER A 104 1.03 2.82 -18.85
C SER A 104 -0.42 3.30 -18.85
N LYS A 105 -1.25 2.72 -18.00
CA LYS A 105 -2.71 3.00 -17.91
C LYS A 105 -3.10 3.94 -16.77
N TYR A 106 -2.18 4.23 -15.85
CA TYR A 106 -2.45 4.99 -14.63
C TYR A 106 -1.48 6.15 -14.49
N LEU A 107 -1.97 7.30 -14.05
CA LEU A 107 -1.17 8.46 -13.68
C LEU A 107 -1.40 8.76 -12.19
N GLN A 108 -0.34 8.75 -11.40
CA GLN A 108 -0.36 9.21 -10.01
C GLN A 108 0.25 10.60 -9.96
N ILE A 109 -0.56 11.62 -9.68
CA ILE A 109 -0.09 13.00 -9.51
C ILE A 109 -0.16 13.33 -8.03
N TYR A 110 0.97 13.76 -7.48
CA TYR A 110 1.06 14.27 -6.12
C TYR A 110 1.36 15.77 -6.16
N PHE A 111 0.41 16.59 -5.73
CA PHE A 111 0.58 18.04 -5.64
C PHE A 111 1.10 18.39 -4.26
N LEU A 112 2.30 18.98 -4.21
CA LEU A 112 2.85 19.61 -3.01
C LEU A 112 2.49 21.09 -3.05
N GLY A 113 1.51 21.49 -2.25
CA GLY A 113 1.29 22.91 -1.98
C GLY A 113 2.27 23.35 -0.89
N GLU A 114 2.98 24.46 -1.10
CA GLU A 114 3.50 25.23 0.03
C GLU A 114 2.29 25.87 0.72
N ASP A 115 2.17 25.72 2.05
CA ASP A 115 1.16 26.43 2.81
C ASP A 115 1.29 27.92 2.50
N VAL A 116 0.27 28.52 1.87
CA VAL A 116 0.15 29.98 1.80
C VAL A 116 -0.01 30.43 3.25
N GLN A 117 1.08 30.95 3.82
CA GLN A 117 1.06 31.71 5.06
C GLN A 117 0.16 32.92 4.83
N VAL A 118 -1.13 32.81 5.17
CA VAL A 118 -2.00 33.97 5.34
C VAL A 118 -1.54 34.64 6.62
N GLN A 119 -0.54 35.53 6.50
CA GLN A 119 -0.30 36.56 7.50
C GLN A 119 -1.55 37.45 7.53
N ARG A 120 -2.27 37.38 8.65
CA ARG A 120 -3.23 38.41 9.06
C ARG A 120 -2.49 39.58 9.68
#